data_AF-B0W175-F1
#
_entry.id   AF-B0W175-F1
#
_cell.length_a   1.000
_cell.length_b   1.000
_cell.length_c   1.000
_cell.angle_alpha   90.00
_cell.angle_beta   90.00
_cell.angle_gamma   90.00
#
_symmetry.space_group_name_H-M   'P 1'
#
loop_
_entity.id
_entity.type
_entity.pdbx_description
1 polymer ?
#
loop_
_entity_poly.entity_id
_entity_poly.type
_entity_poly.pdbx_seq_one_letter_code
_entity_poly.pdbx_strand_id
1 'polypeptide(L)' 'MTERRSDFVIKAGYMVKRSQNKKRFTPVNYKTRWFELTRLYLSYYDIGNLEVSTQPNPAEGPSREET' A
#
# COMPACT_ATOMS: atom_id res chain seq x y z
N MET A 1 -14.89 9.73 17.71
CA MET A 1 -14.05 10.03 16.53
C MET A 1 -12.59 9.79 16.88
N THR A 2 -12.12 8.54 16.80
CA THR A 2 -10.76 8.15 17.18
C THR A 2 -10.00 7.59 15.96
N GLU A 3 -10.26 8.15 14.79
CA GLU A 3 -9.86 7.52 13.52
C GLU A 3 -8.45 7.91 13.03
N ARG A 4 -7.85 9.00 13.50
CA ARG A 4 -6.63 9.51 12.83
C ARG A 4 -5.31 8.83 13.19
N ARG A 5 -5.26 7.96 14.21
CA ARG A 5 -3.99 7.34 14.67
C ARG A 5 -3.85 5.87 14.32
N SER A 6 -4.96 5.18 14.07
CA SER A 6 -4.96 3.75 13.81
C SER A 6 -4.50 3.40 12.40
N ASP A 7 -4.68 4.33 11.46
CA ASP A 7 -4.33 4.17 10.04
C ASP A 7 -2.87 4.57 9.74
N PHE A 8 -2.12 5.03 10.74
CA PHE A 8 -0.73 5.36 10.56
C PHE A 8 0.10 4.09 10.32
N VAL A 9 0.81 4.06 9.19
CA VAL A 9 1.72 2.98 8.83
C VAL A 9 2.97 3.09 9.70
N ILE A 10 3.14 2.11 10.59
CA ILE A 10 4.29 1.97 11.51
C ILE A 10 5.53 1.51 10.73
N LYS A 11 5.33 0.58 9.79
CA LYS A 11 6.39 0.05 8.93
C LYS A 11 5.79 -0.40 7.61
N ALA A 12 6.53 -0.13 6.53
CA ALA A 12 6.24 -0.68 5.22
C ALA A 12 7.50 -1.22 4.56
N GLY A 13 7.32 -2.13 3.60
CA GLY A 13 8.44 -2.67 2.82
C GLY A 13 8.10 -3.90 1.99
N TYR A 14 9.03 -4.27 1.13
CA TYR A 14 8.94 -5.48 0.33
C TYR A 14 9.29 -6.72 1.17
N MET A 15 8.44 -7.74 1.10
CA MET A 15 8.69 -9.04 1.71
C MET A 15 8.15 -10.15 0.80
N VAL A 16 8.67 -11.37 0.98
CA VAL A 16 8.18 -12.56 0.26
C VAL A 16 7.05 -13.21 1.07
N LYS A 17 5.85 -13.26 0.49
CA LYS A 17 4.68 -13.93 1.08
C LYS A 17 4.54 -15.35 0.55
N ARG A 18 4.40 -16.31 1.47
CA ARG A 18 4.02 -17.70 1.16
C ARG A 18 2.50 -17.81 0.97
N SER A 19 2.04 -18.56 -0.04
CA SER A 19 0.64 -18.93 -0.20
C SER A 19 0.17 -19.87 0.92
N GLN A 20 -1.08 -19.74 1.33
CA GLN A 20 -1.66 -20.61 2.36
C GLN A 20 -1.78 -22.08 1.91
N ASN A 21 -1.80 -22.33 0.58
CA ASN A 21 -2.00 -23.64 -0.05
C ASN A 21 -3.26 -24.37 0.45
N LYS A 22 -4.38 -24.19 -0.27
CA LYS A 22 -5.67 -24.79 0.09
C LYS A 22 -5.73 -26.32 -0.08
N LYS A 23 -4.73 -26.94 -0.72
CA LYS A 23 -4.66 -28.39 -0.94
C LYS A 23 -3.33 -28.94 -0.41
N ARG A 24 -3.36 -30.17 0.12
CA ARG A 24 -2.23 -30.81 0.82
C ARG A 24 -0.99 -31.05 -0.07
N PHE A 25 -1.18 -31.24 -1.38
CA PHE A 25 -0.11 -31.61 -2.32
C PHE A 25 0.06 -30.59 -3.47
N THR A 26 -0.16 -29.30 -3.20
CA THR A 26 0.16 -28.26 -4.19
C THR A 26 1.56 -27.69 -3.96
N PRO A 27 2.31 -27.38 -5.04
CA PRO A 27 3.56 -26.63 -4.93
C PRO A 27 3.39 -25.38 -4.06
N VAL A 28 4.39 -25.10 -3.23
CA VAL A 28 4.39 -23.93 -2.38
C VAL A 28 4.71 -22.71 -3.24
N ASN A 29 3.82 -21.72 -3.25
CA ASN A 29 3.98 -20.50 -4.04
C ASN A 29 4.49 -19.37 -3.14
N TYR A 30 5.57 -18.73 -3.57
CA TYR A 30 6.17 -17.57 -2.91
C TYR A 30 6.11 -16.40 -3.88
N LYS A 31 5.61 -15.25 -3.41
CA LYS A 31 5.58 -14.03 -4.21
C LYS A 31 5.95 -12.81 -3.38
N THR A 32 6.70 -11.90 -3.98
CA THR A 32 7.02 -10.60 -3.37
C THR A 32 5.77 -9.73 -3.30
N ARG A 33 5.56 -9.05 -2.17
CA ARG A 33 4.45 -8.12 -1.92
C ARG A 33 4.96 -6.90 -1.18
N TRP A 34 4.29 -5.77 -1.37
CA TRP A 34 4.43 -4.61 -0.48
C TRP A 34 3.56 -4.84 0.75
N PHE A 35 4.13 -4.72 1.94
CA PHE A 35 3.42 -4.87 3.21
C PHE A 35 3.33 -3.53 3.92
N GLU A 36 2.19 -3.29 4.56
CA GLU A 36 1.98 -2.14 5.44
C GLU A 36 1.44 -2.63 6.78
N LEU A 37 2.16 -2.28 7.83
CA LEU A 37 1.78 -2.57 9.21
C LEU A 37 1.23 -1.29 9.83
N THR A 38 -0.01 -1.35 10.31
CA THR A 38 -0.59 -0.33 11.19
C THR A 38 -0.73 -0.89 12.60
N ARG A 39 -1.34 -0.12 13.51
CA ARG A 39 -1.63 -0.62 14.87
C ARG A 39 -2.68 -1.71 14.90
N LEU A 40 -3.52 -1.81 13.87
CA LEU A 40 -4.69 -2.69 13.84
C LEU A 40 -4.56 -3.81 12.82
N TYR A 41 -3.88 -3.54 11.70
CA TYR A 41 -3.89 -4.41 10.54
C TYR A 41 -2.49 -4.61 9.98
N LEU A 42 -2.27 -5.78 9.39
CA LEU A 42 -1.14 -6.06 8.51
C LEU A 42 -1.70 -6.36 7.13
N SER A 43 -1.59 -5.38 6.24
CA SER A 43 -2.10 -5.43 4.87
C SER A 43 -0.97 -5.72 3.89
N TYR A 44 -1.31 -6.30 2.74
CA TYR A 44 -0.34 -6.50 1.66
C TYR A 44 -0.98 -6.27 0.29
N TYR A 45 -0.16 -5.78 -0.63
CA TYR A 45 -0.59 -5.37 -1.96
C TYR A 45 0.24 -6.06 -3.03
N ASP A 46 -0.43 -6.44 -4.12
CA ASP A 46 0.21 -6.94 -5.33
C ASP A 46 0.93 -5.80 -6.04
N ILE A 47 2.22 -6.01 -6.34
CA ILE A 47 3.09 -4.96 -6.88
C ILE A 47 2.69 -4.59 -8.33
N GLY A 48 2.05 -5.51 -9.05
CA GLY A 48 1.57 -5.27 -10.41
C GLY A 48 0.31 -4.39 -10.51
N ASN A 49 -0.36 -4.12 -9.39
CA ASN A 49 -1.59 -3.30 -9.33
C ASN A 49 -1.37 -1.92 -8.71
N LEU A 50 -0.12 -1.57 -8.39
CA LEU A 50 0.21 -0.25 -7.87
C LEU A 50 0.34 0.74 -9.04
N GLU A 51 -0.79 1.03 -9.69
CA GLU A 51 -0.88 2.27 -10.46
C GLU A 51 -0.79 3.39 -9.44
N VAL A 52 0.38 4.01 -9.38
CA VAL A 52 0.70 5.04 -8.42
C VAL A 52 -0.30 6.17 -8.61
N SER A 53 -1.23 6.32 -7.66
CA SER A 53 -2.10 7.48 -7.52
C SER A 53 -1.29 8.69 -7.05
N THR A 54 -0.21 9.03 -7.75
CA THR A 54 0.32 10.40 -7.73
C THR A 54 -0.62 11.20 -8.60
N GLN A 55 -1.78 11.56 -8.05
CA GLN A 55 -2.53 12.70 -8.54
C GLN A 55 -1.64 13.92 -8.27
N PRO A 56 -1.13 14.64 -9.29
CA PRO A 56 -0.59 15.97 -9.04
C PRO A 56 -1.73 16.80 -8.45
N ASN A 57 -1.48 17.41 -7.31
CA ASN A 57 -2.43 18.31 -6.64
C ASN A 57 -2.78 19.44 -7.63
N PRO A 58 -4.03 19.61 -8.10
CA PRO A 58 -4.37 20.67 -9.05
C PRO A 58 -4.48 22.07 -8.40
N ALA A 59 -3.87 22.27 -7.23
CA ALA A 59 -4.09 23.45 -6.39
C ALA A 59 -3.07 24.59 -6.58
N GLU A 60 -2.03 24.43 -7.39
CA GLU A 60 -1.13 25.53 -7.75
C GLU A 60 -1.51 26.08 -9.13
N GLY A 61 -2.62 26.84 -9.17
CA GLY A 61 -2.89 27.73 -10.30
C GLY A 61 -1.87 28.88 -10.29
N PRO A 62 -1.38 29.35 -11.45
CA PRO A 62 -0.49 30.49 -11.49
C PRO A 62 -1.24 31.71 -10.96
N SER A 63 -0.68 32.32 -9.90
CA SER A 63 -1.08 33.63 -9.42
C SER A 63 -1.07 34.60 -10.60
N ARG A 64 -2.25 35.15 -10.93
CA ARG A 64 -2.37 36.27 -11.87
C ARG A 64 -1.50 37.42 -11.35
N GLU A 65 -0.43 37.74 -12.07
CA GLU A 65 0.19 39.07 -11.97
C GLU A 65 -0.73 40.04 -12.71
N GLU A 66 -1.32 40.97 -11.96
CA GLU A 66 -1.92 42.19 -12.49
C GLU A 66 -0.80 43.10 -13.01
N THR A 67 -0.84 43.48 -14.29
CA THR A 67 -0.37 44.79 -14.78
C THR A 67 -1.13 45.15 -16.05
#